data_AF-A0A356IX29-F1
#
_entry.id   AF-A0A356IX29-F1
#
_cell.length_a   1.000
_cell.length_b   1.000
_cell.length_c   1.000
_cell.angle_alpha   90.00
_cell.angle_beta   90.00
_cell.angle_gamma   90.00
#
_symmetry.space_group_name_H-M   'P 1'
#
loop_
_entity.id
_entity.type
_entity.pdbx_description
1 polymer ?
#
loop_
_entity_poly.entity_id
_entity_poly.type
_entity_poly.pdbx_seq_one_letter_code
_entity_poly.pdbx_strand_id
1 'polypeptide(L)'
;MPLMHAEDIRAQCLSVGYFTELVEESRKKNPGNTHYYSYSLDYANRHYVIIERFGRFPHRNKILGRTSTPEEIEFLKKPGSGF
;
A
#
# COMPACT_ATOMS: atom_id res chain seq x y z
N MET A 1 3.41 -7.84 7.26
CA MET A 1 3.52 -7.33 5.88
C MET A 1 4.67 -6.32 5.74
N PRO A 2 5.95 -6.77 5.82
CA PRO A 2 7.09 -5.85 5.83
C PRO A 2 7.27 -5.07 4.51
N LEU A 3 7.03 -5.71 3.37
CA LEU A 3 7.19 -5.08 2.04
C LEU A 3 6.20 -3.93 1.82
N MET A 4 4.92 -4.15 2.10
CA MET A 4 3.85 -3.14 1.98
C MET A 4 4.08 -1.91 2.86
N HIS A 5 4.78 -2.04 3.99
CA HIS A 5 4.99 -0.93 4.92
C HIS A 5 6.32 -0.18 4.71
N ALA A 6 7.14 -0.60 3.73
CA ALA A 6 8.40 0.05 3.38
C ALA A 6 8.17 1.30 2.51
N GLU A 7 8.93 2.37 2.78
CA GLU A 7 9.02 3.56 1.92
C GLU A 7 10.04 3.33 0.78
N ASP A 8 9.88 2.26 0.02
CA ASP A 8 10.73 1.88 -1.11
C ASP A 8 9.87 1.35 -2.26
N ILE A 9 10.02 1.94 -3.45
CA ILE A 9 9.16 1.60 -4.60
C ILE A 9 9.33 0.15 -5.07
N ARG A 10 10.54 -0.43 -4.97
CA ARG A 10 10.77 -1.83 -5.38
C ARG A 10 10.10 -2.78 -4.40
N ALA A 11 10.15 -2.49 -3.10
CA ALA A 11 9.42 -3.25 -2.08
C ALA A 11 7.90 -3.20 -2.32
N GLN A 12 7.36 -2.05 -2.74
CA GLN A 12 5.95 -1.94 -3.10
C GLN A 12 5.59 -2.76 -4.34
N CYS A 13 6.41 -2.72 -5.41
CA CYS A 13 6.21 -3.57 -6.59
C CYS A 13 6.20 -5.05 -6.23
N LEU A 14 7.15 -5.49 -5.38
CA LEU A 14 7.19 -6.88 -4.89
C LEU A 14 5.94 -7.23 -4.08
N SER A 15 5.51 -6.33 -3.19
CA SER A 15 4.29 -6.55 -2.38
C SER A 15 3.05 -6.74 -3.25
N VAL A 16 2.85 -5.87 -4.25
CA VAL A 16 1.72 -5.98 -5.20
C VAL A 16 1.82 -7.27 -6.02
N GLY A 17 3.02 -7.62 -6.49
CA GLY A 17 3.27 -8.87 -7.22
C GLY A 17 2.88 -10.10 -6.42
N TYR A 18 3.39 -10.25 -5.19
CA TYR A 18 3.08 -11.41 -4.34
C TYR A 18 1.60 -11.53 -4.00
N PHE A 19 0.91 -10.43 -3.73
CA PHE A 19 -0.53 -10.49 -3.48
C PHE A 19 -1.34 -10.82 -4.73
N THR A 20 -0.88 -10.37 -5.90
CA THR A 20 -1.49 -10.73 -7.18
C THR A 20 -1.39 -12.23 -7.41
N GLU A 21 -0.18 -12.80 -7.24
CA GLU A 21 0.05 -14.24 -7.35
C GLU A 21 -0.81 -15.04 -6.35
N LEU A 22 -0.91 -14.58 -5.11
CA LEU A 22 -1.71 -15.23 -4.07
C LEU A 22 -3.21 -15.26 -4.41
N VAL A 23 -3.74 -14.16 -4.98
CA VAL A 23 -5.13 -14.11 -5.45
C VAL A 23 -5.34 -15.13 -6.57
N GLU A 24 -4.44 -15.18 -7.56
CA GLU A 24 -4.55 -16.14 -8.66
C GLU A 24 -4.41 -17.60 -8.21
N GLU A 25 -3.53 -17.87 -7.26
CA GLU A 25 -3.39 -19.20 -6.66
C GLU A 25 -4.65 -19.60 -5.89
N SER A 26 -5.22 -18.69 -5.09
CA SER A 26 -6.46 -18.93 -4.36
C SER A 26 -7.62 -19.22 -5.30
N ARG A 27 -7.75 -18.50 -6.42
CA ARG A 27 -8.80 -18.75 -7.41
C ARG A 27 -8.75 -20.17 -7.97
N LYS A 28 -7.56 -20.77 -8.06
CA LYS A 28 -7.36 -22.13 -8.59
C LYS A 28 -7.58 -23.20 -7.52
N LYS A 29 -7.03 -22.98 -6.32
CA LYS A 29 -6.94 -24.02 -5.27
C LYS A 29 -8.02 -23.92 -4.20
N ASN A 30 -8.48 -22.72 -3.88
CA ASN A 30 -9.51 -22.48 -2.85
C ASN A 30 -10.32 -21.21 -3.17
N PRO A 31 -11.26 -21.27 -4.13
CA PRO A 31 -11.98 -20.10 -4.62
C PRO A 31 -12.74 -19.35 -3.52
N GLY A 32 -13.26 -20.07 -2.51
CA GLY A 32 -14.04 -19.50 -1.41
C GLY A 32 -13.26 -18.46 -0.59
N ASN A 33 -11.93 -18.59 -0.52
CA ASN A 33 -11.07 -17.69 0.26
C ASN A 33 -10.50 -16.52 -0.56
N THR A 34 -10.76 -16.47 -1.87
CA THR A 34 -10.17 -15.47 -2.77
C THR A 34 -10.42 -14.04 -2.29
N HIS A 35 -11.60 -13.79 -1.71
CA HIS A 35 -12.00 -12.46 -1.24
C HIS A 35 -11.06 -11.88 -0.16
N TYR A 36 -10.52 -12.71 0.74
CA TYR A 36 -9.56 -12.27 1.77
C TYR A 36 -8.25 -11.78 1.13
N TYR A 37 -7.77 -12.48 0.10
CA TYR A 37 -6.55 -12.10 -0.61
C TYR A 37 -6.77 -10.90 -1.52
N SER A 38 -7.94 -10.80 -2.16
CA SER A 38 -8.31 -9.62 -2.95
C SER A 38 -8.35 -8.35 -2.10
N TYR A 39 -8.86 -8.44 -0.86
CA TYR A 39 -8.82 -7.34 0.09
C TYR A 39 -7.37 -6.92 0.42
N SER A 40 -6.49 -7.89 0.65
CA SER A 40 -5.07 -7.62 0.92
C SER A 40 -4.35 -6.99 -0.29
N LEU A 41 -4.69 -7.43 -1.51
CA LEU A 41 -4.19 -6.84 -2.76
C LEU A 41 -4.66 -5.39 -2.94
N ASP A 42 -5.92 -5.06 -2.61
CA ASP A 42 -6.41 -3.67 -2.62
C ASP A 42 -5.55 -2.77 -1.72
N TYR A 43 -5.26 -3.21 -0.49
CA TYR A 43 -4.38 -2.47 0.41
C TYR A 43 -2.97 -2.30 -0.14
N ALA A 44 -2.39 -3.35 -0.72
CA ALA A 44 -1.06 -3.26 -1.31
C ALA A 44 -1.01 -2.25 -2.46
N ASN A 45 -2.03 -2.23 -3.33
CA ASN A 45 -2.15 -1.23 -4.39
C ASN A 45 -2.27 0.20 -3.84
N ARG A 46 -3.05 0.40 -2.78
CA ARG A 46 -3.17 1.71 -2.13
C ARG A 46 -1.86 2.19 -1.53
N HIS A 47 -1.06 1.29 -0.93
CA HIS A 47 0.28 1.63 -0.44
C HIS A 47 1.23 1.98 -1.59
N TYR A 48 1.22 1.17 -2.67
CA TYR A 48 2.01 1.42 -3.88
C TYR A 48 1.74 2.82 -4.44
N VAL A 49 0.48 3.21 -4.63
CA VAL A 49 0.12 4.52 -5.21
C VAL A 49 0.65 5.69 -4.36
N ILE A 50 0.65 5.56 -3.03
CA ILE A 50 1.17 6.60 -2.14
C ILE A 50 2.68 6.72 -2.28
N ILE A 51 3.40 5.59 -2.29
CA ILE A 51 4.86 5.58 -2.45
C ILE A 51 5.29 5.98 -3.86
N GLU A 52 4.55 5.59 -4.89
CA GLU A 52 4.78 6.04 -6.27
C GLU A 52 4.65 7.57 -6.36
N ARG A 53 3.63 8.14 -5.69
CA ARG A 53 3.37 9.58 -5.74
C ARG A 53 4.31 10.42 -4.88
N PHE A 54 4.61 9.99 -3.66
CA PHE A 54 5.29 10.80 -2.66
C PHE A 54 6.69 10.27 -2.27
N GLY A 55 7.03 9.04 -2.68
CA GLY A 55 8.26 8.35 -2.27
C GLY A 55 8.27 7.89 -0.81
N ARG A 56 7.24 8.24 -0.02
CA ARG A 56 7.12 8.02 1.42
C ARG A 56 5.65 8.05 1.84
N PHE A 57 5.36 7.73 3.11
CA PHE A 57 4.01 7.81 3.67
C PHE A 57 3.81 9.16 4.40
N PRO A 58 3.02 10.10 3.86
CA PRO A 58 2.88 11.43 4.45
C PRO A 58 2.34 11.43 5.89
N HIS A 59 1.52 10.44 6.27
CA HIS A 59 0.99 10.34 7.64
C HIS A 59 2.10 10.06 8.67
N ARG A 60 3.26 9.54 8.24
CA ARG A 60 4.43 9.31 9.10
C ARG A 60 5.30 10.56 9.29
N ASN A 61 5.08 11.62 8.50
CA ASN A 61 5.94 12.80 8.53
C ASN A 61 6.04 13.40 9.94
N LYS A 62 4.90 13.58 10.64
CA LYS A 62 4.86 14.15 11.99
C LYS A 62 5.65 13.33 13.01
N ILE A 63 5.47 12.01 13.03
CA ILE A 63 6.14 11.14 14.02
C ILE A 63 7.64 10.97 13.71
N LEU A 64 8.04 11.12 12.45
CA LEU A 64 9.44 11.06 12.00
C LEU A 64 10.13 12.43 11.96
N GLY A 65 9.47 13.51 12.40
CA GLY A 65 10.04 14.86 12.40
C GLY A 65 10.28 15.47 11.01
N ARG A 66 9.57 15.00 9.98
CA ARG A 66 9.67 15.49 8.59
C ARG A 66 8.65 16.60 8.33
N THR A 67 9.04 17.61 7.56
CA THR A 67 8.11 18.62 7.05
C THR A 67 7.32 18.07 5.86
N SER A 68 5.99 18.21 5.90
CA SER A 68 5.11 17.85 4.79
C SER A 68 5.09 18.94 3.71
N THR A 69 5.02 18.54 2.43
CA THR A 69 4.77 19.48 1.33
C THR A 69 3.30 19.93 1.30
N PRO A 70 2.94 21.00 0.58
CA PRO A 70 1.54 21.40 0.38
C PRO A 70 0.67 20.27 -0.20
N GLU A 71 1.19 19.50 -1.16
CA GLU A 71 0.48 18.37 -1.77
C GLU A 71 0.25 17.23 -0.79
N GLU A 72 1.25 16.94 0.06
CA GLU A 72 1.12 15.96 1.15
C GLU A 72 0.08 16.41 2.18
N ILE A 73 0.02 17.71 2.52
CA ILE A 73 -0.99 18.26 3.43
C ILE A 73 -2.40 18.13 2.86
N GLU A 74 -2.59 18.47 1.58
CA GLU A 74 -3.89 18.30 0.92
C GLU A 74 -4.28 16.83 0.79
N PHE A 75 -3.31 15.95 0.56
CA PHE A 75 -3.54 14.50 0.57
C PHE A 75 -4.00 14.00 1.94
N LEU A 76 -3.37 14.46 3.02
CA LEU A 76 -3.72 14.05 4.39
C LEU A 76 -5.16 14.40 4.80
N LYS A 77 -5.78 15.41 4.18
CA LYS A 77 -7.19 15.77 4.42
C LYS A 77 -8.20 14.79 3.81
N LYS A 78 -7.78 13.94 2.87
CA LYS A 78 -8.66 13.02 2.15
C LYS A 78 -8.84 11.70 2.92
N PRO A 79 -9.99 11.01 2.79
CA PRO A 79 -10.15 9.67 3.33
C PRO A 79 -9.15 8.70 2.69
N GLY A 80 -8.66 7.73 3.48
CA GLY A 80 -7.67 6.76 3.03
C GLY A 80 -6.24 7.29 2.94
N SER A 81 -5.96 8.46 3.52
CA SER A 81 -4.62 9.05 3.62
C SER A 81 -3.75 8.45 4.74
N GLY A 82 -4.34 7.62 5.59
CA GLY A 82 -3.69 6.81 6.62
C GLY A 82 -4.23 5.37 6.62
N PHE A 83 -3.46 4.48 7.25
CA PHE A 83 -3.77 3.07 7.46
C PHE A 83 -3.58 2.71 8.94
#